data_AF-A0A8B6BIP3-F1
#
_entry.id   AF-A0A8B6BIP3-F1
#
_cell.length_a   1.000
_cell.length_b   1.000
_cell.length_c   1.000
_cell.angle_alpha   90.00
_cell.angle_beta   90.00
_cell.angle_gamma   90.00
#
_symmetry.space_group_name_H-M   'P 1'
#
loop_
_entity.id
_entity.type
_entity.pdbx_description
1 polymer ?
#
loop_
_entity_poly.entity_id
_entity_poly.type
_entity_poly.pdbx_seq_one_letter_code
_entity_poly.pdbx_strand_id
1 'polypeptide(L)'
;MLNVPRLIFTCILLADFVVTNLNKRVKAGKRNRSFDNIYKTGNVLRELKITNAFSCLALCADHIDCRSVAYNSNDGRCHEFNRDFTNQHVAGIYQVGWIHFDVSKGSACKDSPPTARDCDDVQSQGYTCSGVYSITLVPGRSVNVLCDLQTAGGRWTVFQHRKDGSVNFDMNWFSYKYGFGDAYTEVWLGDSLMHMMPFTSPQGGQQFSTRDSDNDG
;
A
#
# COMPACT_ATOMS: atom_id res chain seq x y z
N MET A 1 -3.68 24.96 -38.38
CA MET A 1 -4.84 24.25 -37.79
C MET A 1 -4.44 22.81 -37.56
N LEU A 2 -4.16 22.43 -36.30
CA LEU A 2 -3.77 21.07 -35.94
C LEU A 2 -4.99 20.15 -36.08
N ASN A 3 -4.80 19.04 -36.78
CA ASN A 3 -5.85 18.11 -37.19
C ASN A 3 -6.26 17.23 -35.99
N VAL A 4 -7.14 17.78 -35.15
CA VAL A 4 -7.74 17.16 -33.94
C VAL A 4 -8.13 15.66 -34.11
N PRO A 5 -8.72 15.19 -35.23
CA PRO A 5 -9.08 13.77 -35.36
C PRO A 5 -7.89 12.81 -35.42
N ARG A 6 -6.72 13.24 -35.90
CA ARG A 6 -5.51 12.37 -35.95
C ARG A 6 -4.90 12.13 -34.57
N LEU A 7 -4.95 13.14 -33.70
CA LEU A 7 -4.46 13.05 -32.31
C LEU A 7 -5.34 12.13 -31.45
N ILE A 8 -6.66 12.18 -31.64
CA ILE A 8 -7.62 11.32 -30.94
C ILE A 8 -7.41 9.86 -31.34
N PHE A 9 -7.23 9.57 -32.64
CA PHE A 9 -6.96 8.21 -33.12
C PHE A 9 -5.65 7.63 -32.59
N THR A 10 -4.58 8.42 -32.50
CA THR A 10 -3.31 7.97 -31.92
C THR A 10 -3.41 7.71 -30.41
N CYS A 11 -4.20 8.52 -29.68
CA CYS A 11 -4.42 8.30 -28.25
C CYS A 11 -5.25 7.04 -27.95
N ILE A 12 -6.27 6.74 -28.77
CA ILE A 12 -7.08 5.53 -28.63
C ILE A 12 -6.24 4.28 -28.90
N LEU A 13 -5.44 4.28 -29.97
CA LEU A 13 -4.57 3.15 -30.30
C LEU A 13 -3.47 2.90 -29.26
N LEU A 14 -2.93 3.96 -28.64
CA LEU A 14 -2.00 3.83 -27.51
C LEU A 14 -2.70 3.28 -26.26
N ALA A 15 -3.91 3.75 -25.95
CA ALA A 15 -4.69 3.24 -24.83
C ALA A 15 -5.03 1.74 -25.02
N ASP A 16 -5.45 1.34 -26.21
CA ASP A 16 -5.74 -0.06 -26.55
C ASP A 16 -4.49 -0.94 -26.55
N PHE A 17 -3.35 -0.43 -27.04
CA PHE A 17 -2.06 -1.13 -26.99
C PHE A 17 -1.59 -1.36 -25.55
N VAL A 18 -1.73 -0.34 -24.70
CA VAL A 18 -1.43 -0.44 -23.26
C VAL A 18 -2.35 -1.47 -22.59
N VAL A 19 -3.67 -1.36 -22.80
CA VAL A 19 -4.67 -2.30 -22.22
C VAL A 19 -4.44 -3.74 -22.69
N THR A 20 -4.12 -3.94 -23.97
CA THR A 20 -3.89 -5.28 -24.54
C THR A 20 -2.61 -5.92 -24.00
N ASN A 21 -1.53 -5.15 -23.82
CA ASN A 21 -0.28 -5.65 -23.23
C ASN A 21 -0.40 -5.91 -21.73
N LEU A 22 -1.14 -5.08 -20.98
CA LEU A 22 -1.46 -5.34 -19.58
C LEU A 22 -2.21 -6.68 -19.44
N ASN A 23 -3.24 -6.91 -20.25
CA ASN A 23 -4.03 -8.15 -20.23
C ASN A 23 -3.21 -9.41 -20.55
N LYS A 24 -2.17 -9.31 -21.39
CA LYS A 24 -1.27 -10.43 -21.69
C LYS A 24 -0.35 -10.80 -20.51
N ARG A 25 0.05 -9.83 -19.67
CA ARG A 25 0.91 -10.07 -18.50
C ARG A 25 0.16 -10.69 -17.31
N VAL A 26 -1.13 -10.38 -17.13
CA VAL A 26 -1.99 -10.91 -16.04
C VAL A 26 -2.09 -12.44 -16.04
N LYS A 27 -1.95 -13.09 -17.20
CA LYS A 27 -2.02 -14.57 -17.31
C LYS A 27 -0.74 -15.29 -16.89
N ALA A 28 0.35 -14.58 -16.61
CA ALA A 28 1.67 -15.15 -16.37
C ALA A 28 2.16 -14.95 -14.93
N GLY A 29 1.62 -15.72 -13.98
CA GLY A 29 2.32 -16.01 -12.71
C GLY A 29 1.45 -16.16 -11.47
N LYS A 30 1.22 -17.41 -11.03
CA LYS A 30 1.05 -17.69 -9.60
C LYS A 30 2.45 -17.85 -9.00
N ARG A 31 2.96 -16.89 -8.22
CA ARG A 31 4.25 -17.04 -7.53
C ARG A 31 4.28 -16.43 -6.12
N ASN A 32 5.18 -17.00 -5.33
CA ASN A 32 5.30 -16.96 -3.88
C ASN A 32 5.42 -15.53 -3.31
N ARG A 33 4.60 -15.22 -2.30
CA ARG A 33 4.52 -13.89 -1.66
C ARG A 33 5.66 -13.74 -0.64
N SER A 34 6.87 -13.40 -1.10
CA SER A 34 7.92 -12.96 -0.18
C SER A 34 7.79 -11.46 0.07
N PHE A 35 7.79 -11.05 1.34
CA PHE A 35 7.74 -9.67 1.81
C PHE A 35 9.10 -8.96 1.65
N ASP A 36 9.67 -9.02 0.44
CA ASP A 36 11.00 -8.44 0.18
C ASP A 36 10.87 -6.94 -0.12
N ASN A 37 11.72 -6.11 0.51
CA ASN A 37 11.87 -4.70 0.15
C ASN A 37 12.18 -4.55 -1.36
N ILE A 38 11.26 -3.97 -2.13
CA ILE A 38 11.41 -3.81 -3.58
C ILE A 38 12.55 -2.86 -3.96
N TYR A 39 13.00 -1.97 -3.06
CA TYR A 39 14.12 -1.06 -3.30
C TYR A 39 15.51 -1.70 -3.15
N LYS A 40 15.59 -3.01 -2.87
CA LYS A 40 16.87 -3.73 -2.86
C LYS A 40 17.52 -3.67 -4.24
N THR A 41 18.84 -3.45 -4.31
CA THR A 41 19.60 -3.19 -5.56
C THR A 41 19.43 -4.25 -6.66
N GLY A 42 19.03 -5.49 -6.34
CA GLY A 42 18.73 -6.54 -7.32
C GLY A 42 17.29 -6.53 -7.89
N ASN A 43 16.40 -5.73 -7.32
CA ASN A 43 15.00 -5.64 -7.71
C ASN A 43 14.72 -4.41 -8.60
N VAL A 44 15.54 -3.36 -8.47
CA VAL A 44 15.43 -2.12 -9.27
C VAL A 44 15.99 -2.36 -10.67
N LEU A 45 15.12 -2.24 -11.68
CA LEU A 45 15.49 -2.38 -13.09
C LEU A 45 16.04 -1.07 -13.64
N ARG A 46 15.38 0.05 -13.31
CA ARG A 46 15.71 1.35 -13.87
C ARG A 46 15.22 2.49 -12.97
N GLU A 47 16.01 3.55 -12.91
CA GLU A 47 15.62 4.83 -12.33
C GLU A 47 15.55 5.89 -13.44
N LEU A 48 14.44 6.62 -13.49
CA LEU A 48 14.13 7.62 -14.51
C LEU A 48 13.68 8.91 -13.85
N LYS A 49 13.85 10.03 -14.56
CA LYS A 49 13.24 11.30 -14.20
C LYS A 49 12.20 11.68 -15.25
N ILE A 50 10.94 11.71 -14.84
CA ILE A 50 9.78 11.91 -15.72
C ILE A 50 8.73 12.80 -15.04
N THR A 51 7.79 13.33 -15.82
CA THR A 51 6.90 14.40 -15.35
C THR A 51 5.57 13.93 -14.79
N ASN A 52 5.20 12.66 -14.99
CA ASN A 52 3.93 12.12 -14.48
C ASN A 52 3.98 10.59 -14.29
N ALA A 53 3.10 10.09 -13.41
CA ALA A 53 2.99 8.69 -13.05
C ALA A 53 2.55 7.78 -14.21
N PHE A 54 1.74 8.29 -15.15
CA PHE A 54 1.26 7.50 -16.28
C PHE A 54 2.41 7.13 -17.23
N SER A 55 3.32 8.07 -17.49
CA SER A 55 4.54 7.81 -18.25
C SER A 55 5.43 6.76 -17.56
N CYS A 56 5.47 6.74 -16.22
CA CYS A 56 6.20 5.71 -15.44
C CYS A 56 5.66 4.32 -15.75
N LEU A 57 4.32 4.20 -15.70
CA LEU A 57 3.62 2.95 -15.94
C LEU A 57 3.74 2.48 -17.39
N ALA A 58 3.62 3.41 -18.34
CA ALA A 58 3.71 3.10 -19.77
C ALA A 58 5.10 2.55 -20.14
N LEU A 59 6.17 3.13 -19.62
CA LEU A 59 7.53 2.67 -19.86
C LEU A 59 7.78 1.26 -19.31
N CYS A 60 7.20 0.94 -18.14
CA CYS A 60 7.25 -0.40 -17.58
C CYS A 60 6.50 -1.44 -18.45
N ALA A 61 5.44 -1.04 -19.15
CA ALA A 61 4.72 -1.91 -20.07
C ALA A 61 5.56 -2.34 -21.29
N ASP A 62 6.56 -1.54 -21.68
CA ASP A 62 7.51 -1.88 -22.74
C ASP A 62 8.72 -2.69 -22.23
N HIS A 63 9.00 -2.66 -20.93
CA HIS A 63 10.10 -3.41 -20.33
C HIS A 63 9.67 -4.81 -19.90
N ILE A 64 10.27 -5.87 -20.50
CA ILE A 64 9.80 -7.25 -20.37
C ILE A 64 9.82 -7.78 -18.93
N ASP A 65 10.83 -7.39 -18.15
CA ASP A 65 11.00 -7.84 -16.78
C ASP A 65 10.27 -6.97 -15.75
N CYS A 66 9.64 -5.87 -16.19
CA CYS A 66 8.99 -4.95 -15.27
C CYS A 66 7.64 -5.48 -14.76
N ARG A 67 7.48 -5.44 -13.44
CA ARG A 67 6.34 -6.00 -12.68
C ARG A 67 5.61 -4.95 -11.87
N SER A 68 6.32 -3.97 -11.33
CA SER A 68 5.75 -2.83 -10.62
C SER A 68 6.58 -1.57 -10.86
N VAL A 69 5.98 -0.41 -10.56
CA VAL A 69 6.68 0.88 -10.61
C VAL A 69 6.41 1.70 -9.35
N ALA A 70 7.31 2.63 -9.04
CA ALA A 70 7.10 3.66 -8.03
C ALA A 70 7.40 5.03 -8.63
N TYR A 71 6.45 5.94 -8.56
CA TYR A 71 6.60 7.32 -9.04
C TYR A 71 6.55 8.30 -7.86
N ASN A 72 7.56 9.15 -7.72
CA ASN A 72 7.59 10.22 -6.75
C ASN A 72 7.00 11.50 -7.35
N SER A 73 5.88 11.98 -6.79
CA SER A 73 5.21 13.19 -7.27
C SER A 73 5.93 14.48 -6.93
N ASN A 74 6.84 14.48 -5.97
CA ASN A 74 7.54 15.68 -5.50
C ASN A 74 8.74 16.03 -6.37
N ASP A 75 9.46 15.03 -6.89
CA ASP A 75 10.69 15.22 -7.66
C ASP A 75 10.69 14.59 -9.06
N GLY A 76 9.62 13.87 -9.42
CA GLY A 76 9.45 13.23 -10.72
C GLY A 76 10.27 11.95 -10.92
N ARG A 77 10.85 11.38 -9.86
CA ARG A 77 11.57 10.10 -9.98
C ARG A 77 10.61 8.94 -10.22
N CYS A 78 11.03 8.02 -11.07
CA CYS A 78 10.31 6.81 -11.43
C CYS A 78 11.24 5.62 -11.32
N HIS A 79 10.87 4.62 -10.53
CA HIS A 79 11.60 3.38 -10.37
C HIS A 79 10.79 2.24 -10.99
N GLU A 80 11.43 1.43 -11.82
CA GLU A 80 10.87 0.19 -12.35
C GLU A 80 11.45 -1.01 -11.59
N PHE A 81 10.60 -2.00 -11.27
CA PHE A 81 11.00 -3.16 -10.49
C PHE A 81 10.67 -4.48 -11.19
N ASN A 82 11.49 -5.50 -10.96
CA ASN A 82 11.28 -6.88 -11.44
C ASN A 82 10.45 -7.76 -10.48
N ARG A 83 9.87 -7.16 -9.45
CA ARG A 83 9.00 -7.81 -8.46
C ARG A 83 7.63 -7.15 -8.45
N ASP A 84 6.60 -7.93 -8.16
CA ASP A 84 5.25 -7.40 -7.93
C ASP A 84 5.26 -6.58 -6.64
N PHE A 85 4.49 -5.49 -6.62
CA PHE A 85 4.24 -4.75 -5.38
C PHE A 85 3.15 -5.50 -4.60
N THR A 86 3.48 -6.02 -3.42
CA THR A 86 2.45 -6.58 -2.54
C THR A 86 1.58 -5.44 -2.01
N ASN A 87 0.26 -5.64 -1.93
CA ASN A 87 -0.71 -4.67 -1.37
C ASN A 87 -0.53 -4.43 0.15
N GLN A 88 0.70 -4.41 0.63
CA GLN A 88 1.11 -4.17 2.01
C GLN A 88 2.19 -3.09 2.01
N HIS A 89 1.82 -1.91 2.47
CA HIS A 89 2.71 -0.80 2.77
C HIS A 89 3.66 -1.19 3.92
N VAL A 90 4.98 -1.12 3.68
CA VAL A 90 6.03 -1.27 4.70
C VAL A 90 6.66 0.10 4.93
N ALA A 91 6.14 0.87 5.88
CA ALA A 91 6.71 2.17 6.20
C ALA A 91 8.17 2.07 6.71
N GLY A 92 8.94 3.13 6.42
CA GLY A 92 10.39 3.18 6.61
C GLY A 92 11.21 3.00 5.32
N ILE A 93 10.62 2.48 4.24
CA ILE A 93 11.28 2.38 2.92
C ILE A 93 10.93 3.57 2.02
N TYR A 94 9.75 4.18 2.23
CA TYR A 94 9.15 5.13 1.29
C TYR A 94 9.13 6.54 1.90
N GLN A 95 9.68 7.52 1.17
CA GLN A 95 9.60 8.95 1.52
C GLN A 95 8.20 9.51 1.19
N VAL A 96 7.83 10.68 1.68
CA VAL A 96 6.54 11.29 1.25
C VAL A 96 6.55 11.51 -0.26
N GLY A 97 5.45 11.14 -0.92
CA GLY A 97 5.19 11.43 -2.33
C GLY A 97 5.38 10.26 -3.30
N TRP A 98 5.73 9.04 -2.85
CA TRP A 98 5.73 7.90 -3.76
C TRP A 98 4.32 7.33 -3.97
N ILE A 99 4.10 6.92 -5.21
CA ILE A 99 2.91 6.22 -5.67
C ILE A 99 3.40 4.93 -6.32
N HIS A 100 3.07 3.81 -5.70
CA HIS A 100 3.43 2.48 -6.17
C HIS A 100 2.32 1.92 -7.04
N PHE A 101 2.67 1.27 -8.15
CA PHE A 101 1.71 0.64 -9.04
C PHE A 101 2.12 -0.81 -9.28
N ASP A 102 1.19 -1.72 -9.02
CA ASP A 102 1.31 -3.11 -9.45
C ASP A 102 0.74 -3.23 -10.86
N VAL A 103 1.61 -3.50 -11.84
CA VAL A 103 1.22 -3.62 -13.26
C VAL A 103 0.31 -4.84 -13.49
N SER A 104 0.48 -5.89 -12.69
CA SER A 104 -0.30 -7.12 -12.80
C SER A 104 -1.68 -7.00 -12.17
N LYS A 105 -1.84 -6.20 -11.11
CA LYS A 105 -3.12 -6.02 -10.40
C LYS A 105 -3.87 -4.76 -10.81
N GLY A 106 -3.23 -3.84 -11.53
CA GLY A 106 -3.81 -2.53 -11.85
C GLY A 106 -4.09 -1.67 -10.62
N SER A 107 -3.46 -1.97 -9.49
CA SER A 107 -3.67 -1.28 -8.21
C SER A 107 -2.56 -0.26 -7.95
N ALA A 108 -2.94 0.93 -7.49
CA ALA A 108 -2.04 2.00 -7.11
C ALA A 108 -2.09 2.23 -5.59
N CYS A 109 -0.94 2.28 -4.94
CA CYS A 109 -0.78 2.51 -3.51
C CYS A 109 -0.04 3.82 -3.27
N LYS A 110 -0.69 4.75 -2.58
CA LYS A 110 -0.10 6.04 -2.17
C LYS A 110 0.52 5.91 -0.77
N ASP A 111 1.58 6.66 -0.51
CA ASP A 111 2.17 6.77 0.83
C ASP A 111 1.33 7.60 1.80
N SER A 112 1.50 7.31 3.09
CA SER A 112 0.70 7.76 4.25
C SER A 112 -0.05 9.09 4.09
N PRO A 113 -1.36 9.14 4.44
CA PRO A 113 -2.11 10.37 4.46
C PRO A 113 -1.48 11.39 5.42
N PRO A 114 -1.48 12.69 5.08
CA PRO A 114 -0.89 13.72 5.93
C PRO A 114 -1.63 13.89 7.26
N THR A 115 -2.92 13.54 7.30
CA THR A 115 -3.77 13.60 8.51
C THR A 115 -4.90 12.58 8.41
N ALA A 116 -4.73 11.40 8.99
CA ALA A 116 -5.81 10.43 9.19
C ALA A 116 -5.88 10.06 10.67
N ARG A 117 -7.08 9.84 11.22
CA ARG A 117 -7.24 9.47 12.64
C ARG A 117 -7.38 7.97 12.84
N ASP A 118 -7.74 7.25 11.78
CA ASP A 118 -7.93 5.80 11.76
C ASP A 118 -7.88 5.29 10.30
N CYS A 119 -8.04 3.99 10.11
CA CYS A 119 -8.05 3.36 8.78
C CYS A 119 -9.30 3.68 7.93
N ASP A 120 -10.38 4.17 8.55
CA ASP A 120 -11.58 4.63 7.85
C ASP A 120 -11.31 5.98 7.16
N ASP A 121 -10.70 6.91 7.89
CA ASP A 121 -10.20 8.20 7.38
C ASP A 121 -9.16 7.96 6.27
N VAL A 122 -8.26 6.98 6.43
CA VAL A 122 -7.29 6.58 5.40
C VAL A 122 -8.03 6.20 4.11
N GLN A 123 -9.01 5.28 4.18
CA GLN A 123 -9.72 4.85 2.98
C GLN A 123 -10.60 5.96 2.37
N SER A 124 -11.20 6.80 3.21
CA SER A 124 -12.00 7.96 2.79
C SER A 124 -11.18 9.00 2.02
N GLN A 125 -9.86 9.05 2.23
CA GLN A 125 -8.92 9.88 1.46
C GLN A 125 -8.50 9.23 0.12
N GLY A 126 -9.07 8.09 -0.25
CA GLY A 126 -8.84 7.41 -1.53
C GLY A 126 -7.63 6.47 -1.53
N TYR A 127 -7.16 6.05 -0.36
CA TYR A 127 -6.18 4.97 -0.23
C TYR A 127 -6.88 3.62 -0.30
N THR A 128 -6.32 2.68 -1.06
CA THR A 128 -6.98 1.39 -1.39
C THR A 128 -6.11 0.17 -1.09
N CYS A 129 -4.88 0.40 -0.64
CA CYS A 129 -3.94 -0.67 -0.32
C CYS A 129 -3.91 -0.90 1.19
N SER A 130 -3.83 -2.17 1.58
CA SER A 130 -3.62 -2.49 2.98
C SER A 130 -2.15 -2.21 3.35
N GLY A 131 -1.85 -2.11 4.64
CA GLY A 131 -0.49 -1.88 5.11
C GLY A 131 -0.45 -0.95 6.31
N VAL A 132 0.76 -0.59 6.72
CA VAL A 132 0.94 0.24 7.91
C VAL A 132 0.85 1.71 7.56
N TYR A 133 -0.03 2.43 8.25
CA TYR A 133 -0.28 3.85 8.10
C TYR A 133 0.02 4.59 9.40
N SER A 134 0.56 5.81 9.30
CA SER A 134 0.74 6.69 10.45
C SER A 134 -0.54 7.49 10.66
N ILE A 135 -1.25 7.22 11.77
CA ILE A 135 -2.47 7.95 12.16
C ILE A 135 -2.17 8.94 13.29
N THR A 136 -2.85 10.07 13.30
CA THR A 136 -2.67 11.15 14.27
C THR A 136 -3.95 11.34 15.07
N LEU A 137 -3.98 10.83 16.30
CA LEU A 137 -5.15 10.97 17.19
C LEU A 137 -5.18 12.32 17.90
N VAL A 138 -3.99 12.84 18.25
CA VAL A 138 -3.82 14.17 18.84
C VAL A 138 -2.72 14.91 18.08
N PRO A 139 -2.84 16.24 17.87
CA PRO A 139 -1.83 17.01 17.17
C PRO A 139 -0.42 16.76 17.74
N GLY A 140 0.53 16.41 16.87
CA GLY A 140 1.91 16.15 17.26
C GLY A 140 2.19 14.75 17.82
N ARG A 141 1.20 13.85 17.92
CA ARG A 141 1.44 12.43 18.26
C ARG A 141 0.79 11.52 17.21
N SER A 142 1.65 10.84 16.48
CA SER A 142 1.24 9.85 15.49
C SER A 142 1.61 8.44 15.95
N VAL A 143 0.80 7.46 15.58
CA VAL A 143 1.05 6.04 15.84
C VAL A 143 0.90 5.26 14.54
N ASN A 144 1.76 4.27 14.35
CA ASN A 144 1.69 3.36 13.21
C ASN A 144 0.64 2.28 13.48
N VAL A 145 -0.29 2.10 12.56
CA VAL A 145 -1.34 1.07 12.63
C VAL A 145 -1.42 0.30 11.33
N LEU A 146 -1.72 -0.99 11.42
CA LEU A 146 -1.98 -1.80 10.23
C LEU A 146 -3.43 -1.61 9.80
N CYS A 147 -3.64 -1.13 8.56
CA CYS A 147 -4.95 -1.00 7.95
C CYS A 147 -5.22 -2.13 6.95
N ASP A 148 -6.38 -2.77 7.07
CA ASP A 148 -6.93 -3.64 6.02
C ASP A 148 -8.03 -2.88 5.27
N LEU A 149 -7.68 -2.46 4.04
CA LEU A 149 -8.55 -1.65 3.17
C LEU A 149 -9.23 -2.49 2.08
N GLN A 150 -9.05 -3.82 2.10
CA GLN A 150 -9.51 -4.71 1.03
C GLN A 150 -10.55 -5.71 1.51
N THR A 151 -10.36 -6.28 2.69
CA THR A 151 -11.23 -7.33 3.23
C THR A 151 -12.59 -6.77 3.60
N ALA A 152 -13.67 -7.40 3.13
CA ALA A 152 -15.05 -7.06 3.48
C ALA A 152 -15.43 -5.55 3.33
N GLY A 153 -14.88 -4.88 2.32
CA GLY A 153 -15.11 -3.44 2.10
C GLY A 153 -14.08 -2.51 2.74
N GLY A 154 -13.08 -3.08 3.42
CA GLY A 154 -11.96 -2.35 4.00
C GLY A 154 -12.31 -1.62 5.29
N ARG A 155 -11.60 -0.51 5.54
CA ARG A 155 -11.81 0.43 6.66
C ARG A 155 -11.43 -0.16 8.02
N TRP A 156 -10.77 -1.32 8.04
CA TRP A 156 -10.39 -2.01 9.26
C TRP A 156 -9.07 -1.49 9.81
N THR A 157 -9.08 -1.14 11.09
CA THR A 157 -7.85 -1.00 11.89
C THR A 157 -7.54 -2.35 12.52
N VAL A 158 -6.39 -2.93 12.18
CA VAL A 158 -5.95 -4.22 12.75
C VAL A 158 -5.33 -3.95 14.10
N PHE A 159 -5.97 -4.41 15.18
CA PHE A 159 -5.50 -4.19 16.56
C PHE A 159 -4.63 -5.33 17.09
N GLN A 160 -4.75 -6.51 16.49
CA GLN A 160 -3.90 -7.66 16.76
C GLN A 160 -3.41 -8.22 15.43
N HIS A 161 -2.09 -8.33 15.26
CA HIS A 161 -1.50 -9.01 14.11
C HIS A 161 -0.50 -10.05 14.60
N ARG A 162 -0.69 -11.30 14.16
CA ARG A 162 0.15 -12.45 14.41
C ARG A 162 0.59 -13.03 13.06
N LYS A 163 1.85 -13.41 12.91
CA LYS A 163 2.47 -13.71 11.61
C LYS A 163 3.49 -14.83 11.66
N ASP A 164 4.42 -14.78 12.61
CA ASP A 164 5.61 -15.64 12.65
C ASP A 164 6.06 -16.03 14.06
N GLY A 165 5.33 -15.60 15.10
CA GLY A 165 5.64 -15.85 16.50
C GLY A 165 6.87 -15.09 17.01
N SER A 166 7.30 -14.03 16.32
CA SER A 166 8.48 -13.24 16.71
C SER A 166 8.27 -12.37 17.96
N VAL A 167 7.02 -12.08 18.33
CA VAL A 167 6.66 -11.29 19.51
C VAL A 167 5.97 -12.18 20.54
N ASN A 168 6.39 -12.07 21.80
CA ASN A 168 5.72 -12.75 22.89
C ASN A 168 4.38 -12.07 23.22
N PHE A 169 3.29 -12.83 23.19
CA PHE A 169 1.97 -12.37 23.60
C PHE A 169 1.63 -12.71 25.05
N ASP A 170 2.42 -13.53 25.76
CA ASP A 170 2.27 -13.78 27.20
C ASP A 170 2.80 -12.59 28.02
N MET A 171 2.07 -11.48 27.96
CA MET A 171 2.43 -10.20 28.56
C MET A 171 1.53 -9.84 29.74
N ASN A 172 1.98 -8.92 30.58
CA ASN A 172 1.18 -8.47 31.73
C ASN A 172 0.07 -7.50 31.30
N TRP A 173 -0.87 -7.23 32.21
CA TRP A 173 -1.98 -6.29 32.00
C TRP A 173 -1.54 -4.91 31.48
N PHE A 174 -0.42 -4.39 31.99
CA PHE A 174 0.07 -3.07 31.58
C PHE A 174 0.44 -3.05 30.10
N SER A 175 1.09 -4.10 29.60
CA SER A 175 1.39 -4.24 28.17
C SER A 175 0.14 -4.30 27.31
N TYR A 176 -0.90 -5.04 27.70
CA TYR A 176 -2.16 -5.07 26.96
C TYR A 176 -2.88 -3.71 26.95
N LYS A 177 -2.79 -2.95 28.05
CA LYS A 177 -3.39 -1.62 28.14
C LYS A 177 -2.74 -0.60 27.20
N TYR A 178 -1.42 -0.67 27.01
CA TYR A 178 -0.63 0.34 26.27
C TYR A 178 -0.13 -0.13 24.90
N GLY A 179 -0.22 -1.43 24.60
CA GLY A 179 0.28 -2.01 23.37
C GLY A 179 1.70 -2.55 23.49
N PHE A 180 2.04 -3.48 22.59
CA PHE A 180 3.39 -4.05 22.43
C PHE A 180 3.57 -4.62 21.02
N GLY A 181 4.82 -4.87 20.63
CA GLY A 181 5.18 -5.32 19.30
C GLY A 181 5.35 -4.17 18.31
N ASP A 182 5.24 -4.47 17.01
CA ASP A 182 5.43 -3.54 15.90
C ASP A 182 4.41 -3.83 14.79
N ALA A 183 3.69 -2.81 14.35
CA ALA A 183 2.68 -2.89 13.29
C ALA A 183 3.20 -3.46 11.96
N TYR A 184 4.51 -3.42 11.69
CA TYR A 184 5.14 -4.05 10.51
C TYR A 184 5.29 -5.57 10.64
N THR A 185 5.31 -6.07 11.87
CA THR A 185 5.52 -7.47 12.21
C THR A 185 4.31 -7.97 12.99
N GLU A 186 4.47 -8.30 14.27
CA GLU A 186 3.39 -8.69 15.16
C GLU A 186 3.11 -7.59 16.17
N VAL A 187 1.84 -7.31 16.42
CA VAL A 187 1.45 -6.18 17.28
C VAL A 187 0.19 -6.49 18.08
N TRP A 188 0.17 -5.99 19.31
CA TRP A 188 -1.04 -5.67 20.04
C TRP A 188 -1.12 -4.14 20.18
N LEU A 189 -2.15 -3.53 19.62
CA LEU A 189 -2.25 -2.08 19.48
C LEU A 189 -2.44 -1.34 20.81
N GLY A 190 -3.07 -2.00 21.79
CA GLY A 190 -3.30 -1.48 23.13
C GLY A 190 -4.69 -0.87 23.31
N ASP A 191 -5.35 -1.25 24.42
CA ASP A 191 -6.73 -0.86 24.71
C ASP A 191 -6.90 0.66 24.84
N SER A 192 -5.91 1.33 25.45
CA SER A 192 -5.97 2.78 25.64
C SER A 192 -5.98 3.51 24.31
N LEU A 193 -5.23 3.00 23.32
CA LEU A 193 -5.14 3.61 22.00
C LEU A 193 -6.45 3.41 21.24
N MET A 194 -7.00 2.19 21.27
CA MET A 194 -8.30 1.88 20.67
C MET A 194 -9.42 2.74 21.26
N HIS A 195 -9.43 2.96 22.58
CA HIS A 195 -10.43 3.80 23.24
C HIS A 195 -10.37 5.28 22.82
N MET A 196 -9.19 5.76 22.41
CA MET A 196 -9.00 7.14 21.93
C MET A 196 -9.38 7.34 20.46
N MET A 197 -9.56 6.28 19.68
CA MET A 197 -9.89 6.41 18.25
C MET A 197 -11.32 6.93 18.07
N PRO A 198 -11.57 7.86 17.14
CA PRO A 198 -12.91 8.38 16.93
C PRO A 198 -13.84 7.33 16.29
N PHE A 199 -15.13 7.38 16.61
CA PHE A 199 -16.16 6.58 15.93
C PHE A 199 -16.52 7.23 14.59
N THR A 200 -15.67 7.03 13.58
CA THR A 200 -15.81 7.68 12.25
C THR A 200 -16.53 6.83 11.23
N SER A 201 -16.76 5.54 11.49
CA SER A 201 -17.38 4.66 10.50
C SER A 201 -18.81 5.09 10.18
N PRO A 202 -19.15 5.27 8.88
CA PRO A 202 -20.53 5.47 8.43
C PRO A 202 -21.50 4.34 8.83
N GLN A 203 -20.96 3.19 9.24
CA GLN A 203 -21.69 1.98 9.60
C GLN A 203 -21.96 1.86 11.11
N GLY A 204 -21.56 2.85 11.92
CA GLY A 204 -21.89 2.92 13.35
C GLY A 204 -21.01 2.02 14.23
N GLY A 205 -19.70 2.34 14.33
CA GLY A 205 -18.78 1.67 15.25
C GLY A 205 -17.30 1.88 14.90
N GLN A 206 -16.40 1.60 15.84
CA GLN A 206 -14.97 1.45 15.51
C GLN A 206 -14.78 0.11 14.80
N GLN A 207 -14.16 0.11 13.61
CA GLN A 207 -13.89 -1.11 12.85
C GLN A 207 -12.52 -1.66 13.21
N PHE A 208 -12.52 -2.62 14.13
CA PHE A 208 -11.33 -3.34 14.54
C PHE A 208 -11.35 -4.77 14.01
N SER A 209 -10.18 -5.26 13.61
CA SER A 209 -10.01 -6.66 13.18
C SER A 209 -8.75 -7.26 13.79
N THR A 210 -8.77 -8.58 13.95
CA THR A 210 -7.57 -9.37 14.20
C THR A 210 -7.08 -9.91 12.87
N ARG A 211 -5.76 -10.09 12.76
CA ARG A 211 -5.13 -10.75 11.63
C ARG A 211 -4.18 -11.80 12.16
N ASP A 212 -4.52 -13.05 11.91
CA ASP A 212 -3.74 -14.20 12.31
C ASP A 212 -3.18 -14.90 11.06
N SER A 213 -1.93 -15.32 11.10
CA SER A 213 -1.21 -15.83 9.92
C SER A 213 -0.08 -16.79 10.26
N ASP A 214 0.40 -16.81 11.50
CA ASP A 214 1.00 -18.00 12.09
C ASP A 214 -0.09 -19.05 12.29
N ASN A 215 0.29 -20.30 12.09
CA ASN A 215 -0.65 -21.42 12.06
C ASN A 215 -0.53 -22.19 13.39
N ASP A 216 -0.60 -21.47 14.50
CA ASP A 216 -0.75 -22.02 15.85
C ASP A 216 -2.17 -22.60 15.97
N GLY A 217 -2.27 -23.89 15.59
CA GLY A 217 -3.50 -24.67 15.64
C GLY A 217 -4.08 -24.84 17.03
#